data_AF-A0AAE4MST5-F1
#
_entry.id   AF-A0AAE4MST5-F1
#
_cell.length_a   1.000
_cell.length_b   1.000
_cell.length_c   1.000
_cell.angle_alpha   90.00
_cell.angle_beta   90.00
_cell.angle_gamma   90.00
#
_symmetry.space_group_name_H-M   'P 1'
#
loop_
_entity.id
_entity.type
_entity.pdbx_description
1 polymer ?
#
loop_
_entity_poly.entity_id
_entity_poly.type
_entity_poly.pdbx_seq_one_letter_code
_entity_poly.pdbx_strand_id
1 'polypeptide(L)'
;MNKTDGLQALEKPLASLPDTLRQLILERIQNLTHYEPVIGIMGKSGAGKSSLCNELFRGKVSAVSDVNACTRDILRFRLRSGRHSLVIVDLPGVGENGQRDHEYRALYRRMLPELDLVLWVIKADDRALSVDEQFWNGVMQPYQQQVLFVLNQADKIEPSHEWDTRTGTPSPQQRENLKAKQAAITTMFTPRHPVCVVSALTGWGVEAMVATMMRCLPDRATSPVATQLHGRLCTEPVKSQARDGFGEAVGRVFDTAESSSFLPAPLKTVIRTVRDAVVSVARAVWDWIFF
;
A
#
# COMPACT_ATOMS: atom_id res chain seq x y z
N MET A 1 -1.25 -19.62 -22.62
CA MET A 1 -2.52 -19.48 -21.88
C MET A 1 -2.85 -17.99 -21.82
N ASN A 2 -4.04 -17.61 -22.26
CA ASN A 2 -4.55 -16.25 -22.19
C ASN A 2 -5.15 -15.94 -20.81
N LYS A 3 -5.39 -14.66 -20.50
CA LYS A 3 -6.04 -14.20 -19.24
C LYS A 3 -7.35 -14.93 -18.90
N THR A 4 -8.12 -15.31 -19.92
CA THR A 4 -9.36 -16.09 -19.79
C THR A 4 -9.11 -17.51 -19.27
N ASP A 5 -7.97 -18.11 -19.65
CA ASP A 5 -7.59 -19.47 -19.26
C ASP A 5 -7.21 -19.54 -17.77
N GLY A 6 -6.69 -18.44 -17.21
CA GLY A 6 -6.32 -18.36 -15.80
C GLY A 6 -7.53 -18.41 -14.85
N LEU A 7 -8.61 -17.70 -15.18
CA LEU A 7 -9.86 -17.77 -14.41
C LEU A 7 -10.57 -19.11 -14.62
N GLN A 8 -10.55 -19.66 -15.85
CA GLN A 8 -11.10 -21.00 -16.12
C GLN A 8 -10.38 -22.10 -15.34
N ALA A 9 -9.06 -21.96 -15.12
CA ALA A 9 -8.31 -22.92 -14.31
C ALA A 9 -8.82 -23.00 -12.85
N LEU A 10 -9.38 -21.90 -12.32
CA LEU A 10 -9.97 -21.86 -10.97
C LEU A 10 -11.35 -22.55 -10.89
N GLU A 11 -12.03 -22.75 -12.01
CA GLU A 11 -13.34 -23.40 -12.05
C GLU A 11 -13.24 -24.92 -11.84
N LYS A 12 -12.17 -25.54 -12.35
CA LYS A 12 -12.01 -27.00 -12.33
C LYS A 12 -12.03 -27.59 -10.90
N PRO A 13 -11.31 -27.05 -9.90
CA PRO A 13 -11.37 -27.58 -8.54
C PRO A 13 -12.72 -27.33 -7.84
N LEU A 14 -13.52 -26.36 -8.31
CA LEU A 14 -14.83 -26.03 -7.73
C LEU A 14 -15.96 -26.97 -8.22
N ALA A 15 -15.69 -27.87 -9.16
CA ALA A 15 -16.70 -28.75 -9.76
C ALA A 15 -17.38 -29.68 -8.75
N SER A 16 -16.74 -29.97 -7.62
CA SER A 16 -17.28 -30.80 -6.54
C SER A 16 -18.22 -30.05 -5.59
N LEU A 17 -18.34 -28.72 -5.72
CA LEU A 17 -19.23 -27.92 -4.90
C LEU A 17 -20.62 -27.79 -5.54
N PRO A 18 -21.69 -27.66 -4.72
CA PRO A 18 -23.02 -27.32 -5.22
C PRO A 18 -22.99 -26.05 -6.09
N ASP A 19 -23.79 -26.04 -7.17
CA ASP A 19 -23.77 -24.98 -8.18
C ASP A 19 -23.91 -23.56 -7.59
N THR A 20 -24.83 -23.37 -6.64
CA THR A 20 -25.03 -22.08 -5.98
C THR A 20 -23.78 -21.61 -5.22
N LEU A 21 -23.11 -22.53 -4.51
CA LEU A 21 -21.90 -22.21 -3.75
C LEU A 21 -20.72 -21.96 -4.69
N ARG A 22 -20.60 -22.75 -5.75
CA ARG A 22 -19.59 -22.55 -6.80
C ARG A 22 -19.71 -21.16 -7.43
N GLN A 23 -20.92 -20.76 -7.83
CA GLN A 23 -21.17 -19.45 -8.42
C GLN A 23 -20.81 -18.31 -7.46
N LEU A 24 -21.23 -18.41 -6.20
CA LEU A 24 -20.92 -17.42 -5.18
C LEU A 24 -19.41 -17.27 -4.94
N ILE A 25 -18.67 -18.38 -4.89
CA ILE A 25 -17.22 -18.36 -4.70
C ILE A 25 -16.53 -17.76 -5.93
N LEU A 26 -16.93 -18.14 -7.15
CA LEU A 26 -16.38 -17.59 -8.38
C LEU A 26 -16.59 -16.08 -8.48
N GLU A 27 -17.80 -15.61 -8.18
CA GLU A 27 -18.11 -14.17 -8.17
C GLU A 27 -17.22 -13.42 -7.17
N ARG A 28 -17.05 -13.96 -5.95
CA ARG A 28 -16.18 -13.36 -4.93
C ARG A 28 -14.71 -13.34 -5.36
N ILE A 29 -14.21 -14.41 -5.99
CA ILE A 29 -12.84 -14.44 -6.53
C ILE A 29 -12.68 -13.44 -7.68
N GLN A 30 -13.67 -13.32 -8.57
CA GLN A 30 -13.67 -12.31 -9.63
C GLN A 30 -13.67 -10.88 -9.04
N ASN A 31 -14.41 -10.63 -7.96
CA ASN A 31 -14.36 -9.35 -7.27
C ASN A 31 -12.97 -9.05 -6.66
N LEU A 32 -12.24 -10.08 -6.20
CA LEU A 32 -10.85 -9.91 -5.76
C LEU A 32 -9.92 -9.52 -6.90
N THR A 33 -10.10 -10.09 -8.10
CA THR A 33 -9.26 -9.74 -9.25
C THR A 33 -9.53 -8.34 -9.79
N HIS A 34 -10.71 -7.77 -9.53
CA HIS A 34 -11.07 -6.40 -9.90
C HIS A 34 -11.05 -5.41 -8.72
N TYR A 35 -10.50 -5.83 -7.57
CA TYR A 35 -10.41 -4.97 -6.40
C TYR A 35 -9.57 -3.72 -6.74
N GLU A 36 -10.09 -2.54 -6.39
CA GLU A 36 -9.42 -1.27 -6.59
C GLU A 36 -8.92 -0.74 -5.24
N PRO A 37 -7.62 -0.85 -4.94
CA PRO A 37 -7.10 -0.38 -3.67
C PRO A 37 -7.06 1.13 -3.63
N VAL A 38 -7.15 1.68 -2.41
CA VAL A 38 -7.10 3.12 -2.18
C VAL A 38 -5.93 3.42 -1.23
N ILE A 39 -4.92 4.13 -1.74
CA ILE A 39 -3.71 4.52 -0.97
C ILE A 39 -3.72 6.03 -0.75
N GLY A 40 -3.67 6.45 0.51
CA GLY A 40 -3.48 7.85 0.88
C GLY A 40 -2.00 8.19 1.02
N ILE A 41 -1.55 9.31 0.43
CA ILE A 41 -0.22 9.85 0.67
C ILE A 41 -0.40 11.16 1.44
N MET A 42 0.11 11.19 2.67
CA MET A 42 -0.22 12.22 3.64
C MET A 42 1.03 12.69 4.38
N GLY A 43 0.95 13.85 5.01
CA GLY A 43 2.04 14.44 5.78
C GLY A 43 2.15 15.93 5.54
N LYS A 44 3.14 16.56 6.17
CA LYS A 44 3.32 18.01 6.09
C LYS A 44 3.52 18.53 4.66
N SER A 45 3.24 19.81 4.49
CA SER A 45 3.59 20.51 3.25
C SER A 45 5.09 20.43 2.97
N GLY A 46 5.44 20.25 1.70
CA GLY A 46 6.83 20.09 1.26
C GLY A 46 7.52 18.78 1.65
N ALA A 47 6.86 17.82 2.33
CA ALA A 47 7.48 16.55 2.74
C ALA A 47 7.89 15.60 1.58
N GLY A 48 7.61 15.99 0.34
CA GLY A 48 7.92 15.21 -0.86
C GLY A 48 6.89 14.12 -1.18
N LYS A 49 5.63 14.31 -0.78
CA LYS A 49 4.50 13.41 -1.07
C LYS A 49 4.36 13.10 -2.56
N SER A 50 4.31 14.14 -3.40
CA SER A 50 4.16 14.01 -4.86
C SER A 50 5.39 13.35 -5.50
N SER A 51 6.60 13.69 -5.04
CA SER A 51 7.83 13.04 -5.50
C SER A 51 7.84 11.55 -5.16
N LEU A 52 7.45 11.18 -3.93
CA LEU A 52 7.33 9.79 -3.51
C LEU A 52 6.28 9.04 -4.34
N CYS A 53 5.13 9.66 -4.60
CA CYS A 53 4.08 9.07 -5.43
C CYS A 53 4.59 8.74 -6.85
N ASN A 54 5.24 9.72 -7.49
CA ASN A 54 5.80 9.57 -8.83
C ASN A 54 6.98 8.58 -8.88
N GLU A 55 7.68 8.38 -7.77
CA GLU A 55 8.75 7.39 -7.66
C GLU A 55 8.18 5.96 -7.53
N LEU A 56 7.07 5.79 -6.81
CA LEU A 56 6.43 4.51 -6.54
C LEU A 56 5.62 3.96 -7.72
N PHE A 57 4.79 4.78 -8.36
CA PHE A 57 3.74 4.32 -9.27
C PHE A 57 3.94 4.76 -10.71
N ARG A 58 3.51 3.91 -11.64
CA ARG A 58 3.53 4.19 -13.09
C ARG A 58 2.58 5.33 -13.44
N GLY A 59 3.04 6.20 -14.34
CA GLY A 59 2.28 7.35 -14.82
C GLY A 59 2.55 8.60 -13.98
N LYS A 60 2.45 9.79 -14.59
CA LYS A 60 2.55 11.06 -13.85
C LYS A 60 1.26 11.23 -13.05
N VAL A 61 1.25 10.75 -11.81
CA VAL A 61 0.12 10.92 -10.87
C VAL A 61 -0.06 12.40 -10.52
N SER A 62 1.05 13.14 -10.49
CA SER A 62 1.06 14.58 -10.29
C SER A 62 2.01 15.23 -11.30
N ALA A 63 1.51 16.16 -12.12
CA ALA A 63 2.38 17.17 -12.68
C ALA A 63 2.91 17.95 -11.47
N VAL A 64 4.20 17.80 -11.16
CA VAL A 64 4.87 18.65 -10.17
C VAL A 64 4.77 20.07 -10.71
N SER A 65 3.68 20.75 -10.35
CA SER A 65 3.54 22.18 -10.51
C SER A 65 4.11 22.76 -9.23
N ASP A 66 5.39 23.10 -9.28
CA ASP A 66 6.03 24.00 -8.32
C ASP A 66 5.39 25.41 -8.34
N VAL A 67 4.28 25.60 -9.08
CA VAL A 67 3.54 26.86 -9.26
C VAL A 67 2.23 26.90 -8.46
N ASN A 68 1.67 25.77 -8.02
CA ASN A 68 0.45 25.75 -7.19
C ASN A 68 0.72 25.20 -5.80
N ALA A 69 1.37 26.01 -4.96
CA ALA A 69 1.32 25.82 -3.52
C ALA A 69 -0.15 25.80 -3.06
N CYS A 70 -0.51 24.80 -2.25
CA CYS A 70 -1.82 24.51 -1.65
C CYS A 70 -2.79 23.63 -2.48
N THR A 71 -2.62 22.30 -2.45
CA THR A 71 -3.75 21.37 -2.64
C THR A 71 -4.73 21.60 -1.49
N ARG A 72 -5.92 22.18 -1.75
CA ARG A 72 -6.93 22.52 -0.72
C ARG A 72 -8.07 21.49 -0.62
N ASP A 73 -8.26 20.70 -1.68
CA ASP A 73 -9.30 19.68 -1.79
C ASP A 73 -8.70 18.27 -1.79
N ILE A 74 -9.51 17.27 -1.50
CA ILE A 74 -9.12 15.86 -1.66
C ILE A 74 -9.01 15.57 -3.15
N LEU A 75 -7.81 15.25 -3.62
CA LEU A 75 -7.58 14.83 -5.00
C LEU A 75 -7.51 13.31 -5.07
N ARG A 76 -8.23 12.74 -6.05
CA ARG A 76 -8.23 11.30 -6.33
C ARG A 76 -7.65 11.06 -7.71
N PHE A 77 -6.56 10.32 -7.78
CA PHE A 77 -5.91 9.94 -9.02
C PHE A 77 -6.07 8.45 -9.24
N ARG A 78 -6.75 8.06 -10.32
CA ARG A 78 -6.97 6.66 -10.66
C ARG A 78 -5.92 6.20 -11.67
N LEU A 79 -5.03 5.32 -11.23
CA LEU A 79 -4.06 4.64 -12.08
C LEU A 79 -4.68 3.38 -12.66
N ARG A 80 -4.39 3.09 -13.93
CA ARG A 80 -4.94 1.93 -14.65
C ARG A 80 -3.82 1.19 -15.38
N SER A 81 -3.82 -0.13 -15.23
CA SER A 81 -2.97 -1.04 -16.01
C SER A 81 -3.82 -2.22 -16.46
N GLY A 82 -4.17 -2.26 -17.75
CA GLY A 82 -5.13 -3.23 -18.27
C GLY A 82 -6.49 -3.11 -17.60
N ARG A 83 -6.95 -4.18 -16.93
CA ARG A 83 -8.22 -4.23 -16.18
C ARG A 83 -8.08 -3.88 -14.70
N HIS A 84 -6.85 -3.68 -14.23
CA HIS A 84 -6.54 -3.43 -12.83
C HIS A 84 -6.35 -1.94 -12.60
N SER A 85 -6.81 -1.46 -11.45
CA SER A 85 -6.69 -0.04 -11.09
C SER A 85 -6.38 0.18 -9.62
N LEU A 86 -5.82 1.35 -9.33
CA LEU A 86 -5.46 1.83 -7.99
C LEU A 86 -5.87 3.29 -7.88
N VAL A 87 -6.39 3.69 -6.74
CA VAL A 87 -6.70 5.09 -6.44
C VAL A 87 -5.68 5.64 -5.46
N ILE A 88 -4.99 6.69 -5.86
CA ILE A 88 -4.16 7.51 -4.98
C ILE A 88 -5.01 8.67 -4.47
N VAL A 89 -5.06 8.84 -3.16
CA VAL A 89 -5.68 9.98 -2.50
C VAL A 89 -4.58 10.92 -2.03
N ASP A 90 -4.52 12.12 -2.60
CA ASP A 90 -3.67 13.21 -2.13
C ASP A 90 -4.53 14.17 -1.32
N LEU A 91 -4.20 14.29 -0.04
CA LEU A 91 -4.84 15.25 0.85
C LEU A 91 -3.95 16.49 1.02
N PRO A 92 -4.55 17.65 1.35
CA PRO A 92 -3.81 18.85 1.67
C PRO A 92 -2.66 18.59 2.65
N GLY A 93 -1.48 19.16 2.36
CA GLY A 93 -0.36 19.12 3.27
C GLY A 93 -0.68 19.88 4.57
N VAL A 94 -0.35 19.28 5.71
CA VAL A 94 -0.61 19.88 7.03
C VAL A 94 0.54 20.78 7.46
N GLY A 95 0.29 21.67 8.43
CA GLY A 95 1.33 22.46 9.10
C GLY A 95 1.64 23.81 8.47
N GLU A 96 0.86 24.25 7.48
CA GLU A 96 0.96 25.62 6.93
C GLU A 96 0.16 26.64 7.75
N ASN A 97 -0.96 26.23 8.36
CA ASN A 97 -1.82 27.10 9.16
C ASN A 97 -2.65 26.27 10.16
N GLY A 98 -2.50 26.53 11.45
CA GLY A 98 -3.16 25.76 12.52
C GLY A 98 -4.70 25.79 12.48
N GLN A 99 -5.33 26.86 12.00
CA GLN A 99 -6.79 26.92 11.83
C GLN A 99 -7.24 25.95 10.72
N ARG A 100 -6.49 25.90 9.61
CA ARG A 100 -6.78 24.98 8.50
C ARG A 100 -6.48 23.53 8.88
N ASP A 101 -5.47 23.30 9.71
CA ASP A 101 -5.18 21.96 10.22
C ASP A 101 -6.36 21.37 11.00
N HIS A 102 -7.19 22.20 11.65
CA HIS A 102 -8.43 21.72 12.28
C HIS A 102 -9.43 21.18 11.26
N GLU A 103 -9.63 21.87 10.14
CA GLU A 103 -10.49 21.43 9.03
C GLU A 103 -9.92 20.17 8.36
N TYR A 104 -8.60 20.12 8.18
CA TYR A 104 -7.91 18.97 7.61
C TYR A 104 -8.07 17.72 8.48
N ARG A 105 -8.09 17.83 9.82
CA ARG A 105 -8.40 16.68 10.68
C ARG A 105 -9.75 16.06 10.37
N ALA A 106 -10.78 16.87 10.11
CA ALA A 106 -12.09 16.37 9.73
C ALA A 106 -12.08 15.69 8.35
N LEU A 107 -11.32 16.22 7.39
CA LEU A 107 -11.10 15.56 6.08
C LEU A 107 -10.41 14.20 6.23
N TYR A 108 -9.33 14.15 7.01
CA TYR A 108 -8.58 12.92 7.25
C TYR A 108 -9.45 11.86 7.92
N ARG A 109 -10.23 12.22 8.97
CA ARG A 109 -11.16 11.29 9.63
C ARG A 109 -12.20 10.71 8.69
N ARG A 110 -12.67 11.49 7.71
CA ARG A 110 -13.62 11.01 6.70
C ARG A 110 -12.96 10.05 5.71
N MET A 111 -11.72 10.33 5.31
CA MET A 111 -11.03 9.51 4.30
C MET A 111 -10.42 8.22 4.85
N LEU A 112 -9.89 8.22 6.08
CA LEU A 112 -9.17 7.08 6.64
C LEU A 112 -9.92 5.73 6.56
N PRO A 113 -11.23 5.63 6.84
CA PRO A 113 -11.99 4.38 6.68
C PRO A 113 -11.99 3.81 5.26
N GLU A 114 -11.79 4.64 4.24
CA GLU A 114 -11.84 4.24 2.83
C GLU A 114 -10.47 3.77 2.31
N LEU A 115 -9.40 3.93 3.08
CA LEU A 115 -8.03 3.66 2.65
C LEU A 115 -7.58 2.25 3.05
N ASP A 116 -6.96 1.54 2.11
CA ASP A 116 -6.24 0.30 2.39
C ASP A 116 -4.88 0.56 3.04
N LEU A 117 -4.26 1.71 2.74
CA LEU A 117 -2.97 2.11 3.30
C LEU A 117 -2.81 3.63 3.30
N VAL A 118 -2.12 4.13 4.33
CA VAL A 118 -1.66 5.51 4.47
C VAL A 118 -0.15 5.53 4.49
N LEU A 119 0.46 6.25 3.56
CA LEU A 119 1.87 6.61 3.60
C LEU A 119 1.98 7.97 4.30
N TRP A 120 2.41 7.97 5.57
CA TRP A 120 2.67 9.20 6.31
C TRP A 120 4.11 9.64 6.13
N VAL A 121 4.29 10.70 5.34
CA VAL A 121 5.60 11.19 4.89
C VAL A 121 6.11 12.29 5.80
N ILE A 122 7.29 12.07 6.38
CA ILE A 122 8.03 13.01 7.24
C ILE A 122 9.36 13.31 6.57
N LYS A 123 9.84 14.56 6.61
CA LYS A 123 11.19 14.87 6.10
C LYS A 123 12.26 14.39 7.08
N ALA A 124 13.36 13.86 6.56
CA ALA A 124 14.47 13.40 7.36
C ALA A 124 15.12 14.53 8.19
N ASP A 125 15.21 15.73 7.63
CA ASP A 125 15.84 16.92 8.23
C ASP A 125 14.91 17.74 9.14
N ASP A 126 13.60 17.47 9.12
CA ASP A 126 12.62 18.26 9.89
C ASP A 126 12.74 17.99 11.40
N ARG A 127 12.95 19.05 12.17
CA ARG A 127 13.05 19.00 13.64
C ARG A 127 11.70 19.22 14.32
N ALA A 128 10.73 19.82 13.64
CA ALA A 128 9.52 20.36 14.24
C ALA A 128 8.32 19.41 14.12
N LEU A 129 8.33 18.25 14.80
CA LEU A 129 7.32 17.19 14.64
C LEU A 129 5.95 17.43 15.32
N SER A 130 5.70 18.61 15.89
CA SER A 130 4.48 18.89 16.67
C SER A 130 3.19 18.69 15.87
N VAL A 131 3.16 19.09 14.60
CA VAL A 131 1.99 18.87 13.73
C VAL A 131 1.78 17.38 13.45
N ASP A 132 2.86 16.62 13.21
CA ASP A 132 2.75 15.17 12.99
C ASP A 132 2.18 14.48 14.23
N GLU A 133 2.66 14.84 15.41
CA GLU A 133 2.18 14.33 16.70
C GLU A 133 0.69 14.63 16.91
N GLN A 134 0.26 15.86 16.60
CA GLN A 134 -1.15 16.22 16.73
C GLN A 134 -2.07 15.44 15.78
N PHE A 135 -1.64 15.18 14.53
CA PHE A 135 -2.42 14.35 13.60
C PHE A 135 -2.40 12.88 13.99
N TRP A 136 -1.25 12.39 14.47
CA TRP A 136 -1.13 11.03 14.96
C TRP A 136 -2.10 10.75 16.11
N ASN A 137 -1.97 11.53 17.21
CA ASN A 137 -2.76 11.37 18.42
C ASN A 137 -4.24 11.73 18.21
N GLY A 138 -4.52 12.72 17.36
CA GLY A 138 -5.87 13.22 17.16
C GLY A 138 -6.71 12.48 16.10
N VAL A 139 -6.07 11.77 15.16
CA VAL A 139 -6.75 11.25 13.96
C VAL A 139 -6.28 9.86 13.56
N MET A 140 -4.98 9.58 13.53
CA MET A 140 -4.45 8.38 12.87
C MET A 140 -4.33 7.16 13.77
N GLN A 141 -4.19 7.34 15.08
CA GLN A 141 -3.96 6.24 16.04
C GLN A 141 -5.00 5.10 15.97
N PRO A 142 -6.31 5.36 15.74
CA PRO A 142 -7.30 4.28 15.52
C PRO A 142 -7.03 3.44 14.26
N TYR A 143 -6.33 4.01 13.28
CA TYR A 143 -6.00 3.42 11.99
C TYR A 143 -4.53 2.99 11.90
N GLN A 144 -3.82 2.89 13.02
CA GLN A 144 -2.39 2.57 13.06
C GLN A 144 -1.98 1.29 12.29
N GLN A 145 -2.91 0.35 12.09
CA GLN A 145 -2.68 -0.89 11.33
C GLN A 145 -2.51 -0.65 9.83
N GLN A 146 -3.06 0.44 9.29
CA GLN A 146 -2.95 0.83 7.88
C GLN A 146 -2.02 2.03 7.67
N VAL A 147 -1.20 2.42 8.65
CA VAL A 147 -0.30 3.57 8.54
C VAL A 147 1.16 3.11 8.46
N LEU A 148 1.82 3.45 7.35
CA LEU A 148 3.26 3.30 7.17
C LEU A 148 3.94 4.66 7.22
N PHE A 149 4.84 4.85 8.19
CA PHE A 149 5.67 6.04 8.27
C PHE A 149 6.84 5.97 7.29
N VAL A 150 7.06 7.07 6.57
CA VAL A 150 8.10 7.20 5.55
C VAL A 150 8.92 8.47 5.83
N LEU A 151 10.14 8.30 6.31
CA LEU A 151 11.14 9.35 6.37
C LEU A 151 11.72 9.57 4.98
N ASN A 152 11.28 10.62 4.30
CA ASN A 152 11.69 10.98 2.96
C ASN A 152 12.76 12.08 2.97
N GLN A 153 13.34 12.39 1.81
CA GLN A 153 14.41 13.37 1.64
C GLN A 153 15.66 13.00 2.45
N ALA A 154 15.99 11.70 2.53
CA ALA A 154 17.18 11.21 3.21
C ALA A 154 18.48 11.85 2.70
N ASP A 155 18.50 12.32 1.45
CA ASP A 155 19.59 13.08 0.83
C ASP A 155 19.89 14.42 1.51
N LYS A 156 18.91 14.98 2.25
CA LYS A 156 19.04 16.28 2.93
C LYS A 156 19.39 16.16 4.41
N ILE A 157 19.54 14.94 4.94
CA ILE A 157 19.97 14.78 6.33
C ILE A 157 21.39 15.33 6.50
N GLU A 158 21.63 16.04 7.60
CA GLU A 158 22.96 16.58 7.88
C GLU A 158 24.00 15.47 8.06
N PRO A 159 25.26 15.66 7.63
CA PRO A 159 25.74 16.73 6.74
C PRO A 159 25.25 16.51 5.30
N SER A 160 24.40 17.40 4.78
CA SER A 160 23.69 17.18 3.50
C SER A 160 24.63 17.11 2.28
N HIS A 161 25.76 17.82 2.34
CA HIS A 161 26.76 17.87 1.27
C HIS A 161 27.59 16.58 1.12
N GLU A 162 27.52 15.65 2.08
CA GLU A 162 28.25 14.37 2.01
C GLU A 162 27.50 13.27 1.25
N TRP A 163 26.28 13.56 0.77
CA TRP A 163 25.54 12.59 -0.03
C TRP A 163 26.30 12.25 -1.32
N ASP A 164 26.55 10.96 -1.56
CA ASP A 164 27.23 10.53 -2.78
C ASP A 164 26.25 10.60 -3.96
N THR A 165 26.37 11.66 -4.76
CA THR A 165 25.55 11.89 -5.95
C THR A 165 25.81 10.90 -7.08
N ARG A 166 26.97 10.25 -7.11
CA ARG A 166 27.33 9.26 -8.13
C ARG A 166 26.69 7.91 -7.82
N THR A 167 26.72 7.47 -6.56
CA THR A 167 26.11 6.19 -6.16
C THR A 167 24.66 6.34 -5.69
N GLY A 168 24.22 7.57 -5.40
CA GLY A 168 22.89 7.83 -4.85
C GLY A 168 22.73 7.31 -3.42
N THR A 169 23.79 7.31 -2.61
CA THR A 169 23.79 6.71 -1.27
C THR A 169 24.28 7.68 -0.18
N PRO A 170 23.83 7.50 1.08
CA PRO A 170 24.27 8.33 2.19
C PRO A 170 25.69 7.98 2.67
N SER A 171 26.40 9.01 3.14
CA SER A 171 27.67 8.89 3.86
C SER A 171 27.51 8.11 5.18
N PRO A 172 28.60 7.63 5.81
CA PRO A 172 28.53 6.98 7.12
C PRO A 172 27.84 7.86 8.19
N GLN A 173 28.15 9.16 8.22
CA GLN A 173 27.56 10.10 9.18
C GLN A 173 26.07 10.31 8.91
N GLN A 174 25.68 10.45 7.64
CA GLN A 174 24.27 10.55 7.27
C GLN A 174 23.50 9.28 7.65
N ARG A 175 24.09 8.08 7.48
CA ARG A 175 23.47 6.82 7.90
C ARG A 175 23.21 6.77 9.40
N GLU A 176 24.15 7.24 10.22
CA GLU A 176 23.95 7.34 11.67
C GLU A 176 22.83 8.31 12.03
N ASN A 177 22.80 9.49 11.40
CA ASN A 177 21.76 10.49 11.64
C ASN A 177 20.37 10.00 11.21
N LEU A 178 20.28 9.29 10.08
CA LEU A 178 19.04 8.66 9.62
C LEU A 178 18.57 7.58 10.61
N LYS A 179 19.48 6.74 11.11
CA LYS A 179 19.15 5.73 12.13
C LYS A 179 18.65 6.37 13.42
N ALA A 180 19.32 7.43 13.90
CA ALA A 180 18.90 8.17 15.08
C ALA A 180 17.51 8.80 14.87
N LYS A 181 17.27 9.40 13.68
CA LYS A 181 15.98 9.96 13.32
C LYS A 181 14.89 8.90 13.25
N GLN A 182 15.15 7.77 12.61
CA GLN A 182 14.24 6.63 12.50
C GLN A 182 13.86 6.08 13.89
N ALA A 183 14.85 5.93 14.79
CA ALA A 183 14.61 5.53 16.17
C ALA A 183 13.73 6.55 16.90
N ALA A 184 14.01 7.85 16.77
CA ALA A 184 13.22 8.90 17.39
C ALA A 184 11.75 8.89 16.93
N ILE A 185 11.49 8.74 15.63
CA ILE A 185 10.12 8.59 15.09
C ILE A 185 9.48 7.31 15.64
N THR A 186 10.21 6.20 15.67
CA THR A 186 9.68 4.93 16.19
C THR A 186 9.27 5.05 17.65
N THR A 187 10.09 5.69 18.49
CA THR A 187 9.78 5.94 19.90
C THR A 187 8.62 6.91 20.08
N MET A 188 8.59 8.00 19.30
CA MET A 188 7.57 9.04 19.42
C MET A 188 6.17 8.56 19.01
N PHE A 189 6.08 7.84 17.89
CA PHE A 189 4.79 7.43 17.33
C PHE A 189 4.40 6.00 17.71
N THR A 190 5.35 5.15 18.11
CA THR A 190 5.13 3.70 18.36
C THR A 190 4.31 3.01 17.26
N PRO A 191 4.70 3.14 15.98
CA PRO A 191 3.93 2.60 14.87
C PRO A 191 3.90 1.07 14.88
N ARG A 192 2.85 0.48 14.29
CA ARG A 192 2.73 -0.97 14.12
C ARG A 192 3.71 -1.54 13.09
N HIS A 193 4.13 -0.70 12.16
CA HIS A 193 5.00 -1.06 11.04
C HIS A 193 6.36 -0.38 11.16
N PRO A 194 7.44 -0.99 10.65
CA PRO A 194 8.75 -0.36 10.62
C PRO A 194 8.73 0.99 9.88
N VAL A 195 9.33 2.03 10.48
CA VAL A 195 9.52 3.32 9.82
C VAL A 195 10.48 3.13 8.64
N CYS A 196 10.06 3.48 7.43
CA CYS A 196 10.88 3.39 6.24
C CYS A 196 11.70 4.67 6.05
N VAL A 197 12.93 4.56 5.53
CA VAL A 197 13.79 5.72 5.23
C VAL A 197 14.13 5.69 3.75
N VAL A 198 13.86 6.78 3.05
CA VAL A 198 13.99 6.87 1.59
C VAL A 198 14.46 8.25 1.13
N SER A 199 15.02 8.29 -0.07
CA SER A 199 15.05 9.51 -0.88
C SER A 199 14.27 9.25 -2.15
N ALA A 200 13.08 9.86 -2.27
CA ALA A 200 12.30 9.81 -3.50
C ALA A 200 13.01 10.49 -4.68
N LEU A 201 13.95 11.41 -4.41
CA LEU A 201 14.71 12.10 -5.46
C LEU A 201 15.74 11.17 -6.11
N THR A 202 16.44 10.36 -5.30
CA THR A 202 17.50 9.47 -5.79
C THR A 202 17.03 8.03 -6.01
N GLY A 203 15.85 7.66 -5.50
CA GLY A 203 15.36 6.28 -5.45
C GLY A 203 15.95 5.45 -4.30
N TRP A 204 16.84 6.02 -3.48
CA TRP A 204 17.48 5.29 -2.39
C TRP A 204 16.47 4.81 -1.36
N GLY A 205 16.57 3.54 -0.97
CA GLY A 205 15.70 2.92 0.04
C GLY A 205 14.29 2.59 -0.42
N VAL A 206 13.87 3.01 -1.63
CA VAL A 206 12.49 2.85 -2.11
C VAL A 206 12.11 1.39 -2.31
N GLU A 207 13.01 0.55 -2.84
CA GLU A 207 12.73 -0.89 -3.00
C GLU A 207 12.46 -1.58 -1.65
N ALA A 208 13.27 -1.29 -0.63
CA ALA A 208 13.07 -1.82 0.72
C ALA A 208 11.77 -1.29 1.37
N MET A 209 11.43 -0.02 1.11
CA MET A 209 10.16 0.56 1.51
C MET A 209 8.99 -0.17 0.84
N VAL A 210 9.05 -0.43 -0.46
CA VAL A 210 7.98 -1.14 -1.20
C VAL A 210 7.77 -2.53 -0.63
N ALA A 211 8.83 -3.28 -0.35
CA ALA A 211 8.69 -4.58 0.32
C ALA A 211 7.97 -4.47 1.68
N THR A 212 8.21 -3.40 2.43
CA THR A 212 7.50 -3.13 3.69
C THR A 212 6.05 -2.71 3.44
N MET A 213 5.81 -1.82 2.48
CA MET A 213 4.50 -1.38 2.03
C MET A 213 3.59 -2.56 1.66
N MET A 214 4.13 -3.52 0.91
CA MET A 214 3.41 -4.73 0.53
C MET A 214 2.97 -5.56 1.74
N ARG A 215 3.75 -5.57 2.84
CA ARG A 215 3.41 -6.27 4.09
C ARG A 215 2.35 -5.55 4.92
N CYS A 216 2.21 -4.24 4.73
CA CYS A 216 1.20 -3.44 5.42
C CYS A 216 -0.16 -3.49 4.72
N LEU A 217 -0.19 -3.83 3.42
CA LEU A 217 -1.42 -3.87 2.64
C LEU A 217 -2.31 -5.06 3.04
N PRO A 218 -3.65 -4.90 3.02
CA PRO A 218 -4.56 -6.02 3.03
C PRO A 218 -4.27 -6.97 1.87
N ASP A 219 -4.39 -8.28 2.06
CA ASP A 219 -3.94 -9.23 1.03
C ASP A 219 -4.65 -9.04 -0.31
N ARG A 220 -5.94 -8.63 -0.30
CA ARG A 220 -6.73 -8.31 -1.50
C ARG A 220 -6.18 -7.12 -2.30
N ALA A 221 -5.43 -6.23 -1.66
CA ALA A 221 -4.88 -5.02 -2.25
C ALA A 221 -3.49 -5.23 -2.86
N THR A 222 -2.75 -6.26 -2.43
CA THR A 222 -1.36 -6.49 -2.84
C THR A 222 -1.21 -6.65 -4.35
N SER A 223 -2.06 -7.47 -4.98
CA SER A 223 -1.95 -7.77 -6.41
C SER A 223 -2.22 -6.57 -7.30
N PRO A 224 -3.33 -5.82 -7.16
CA PRO A 224 -3.54 -4.61 -7.94
C PRO A 224 -2.43 -3.58 -7.72
N VAL A 225 -1.96 -3.37 -6.48
CA VAL A 225 -0.83 -2.45 -6.21
C VAL A 225 0.43 -2.86 -6.98
N ALA A 226 0.78 -4.15 -6.98
CA ALA A 226 1.97 -4.65 -7.66
C ALA A 226 1.95 -4.36 -9.17
N THR A 227 0.77 -4.37 -9.81
CA THR A 227 0.61 -4.05 -11.23
C THR A 227 0.84 -2.57 -11.56
N GLN A 228 0.69 -1.68 -10.58
CA GLN A 228 0.82 -0.23 -10.75
C GLN A 228 2.19 0.31 -10.34
N LEU A 229 3.00 -0.48 -9.62
CA LEU A 229 4.35 -0.08 -9.23
C LEU A 229 5.24 0.17 -10.45
N HIS A 230 6.14 1.14 -10.36
CA HIS A 230 7.22 1.33 -11.33
C HIS A 230 7.93 0.01 -11.62
N GLY A 231 8.29 -0.21 -12.89
CA GLY A 231 8.82 -1.50 -13.36
C GLY A 231 10.01 -2.00 -12.52
N ARG A 232 10.93 -1.10 -12.15
CA ARG A 232 12.08 -1.41 -11.28
C ARG A 232 11.70 -1.85 -9.86
N LEU A 233 10.55 -1.40 -9.36
CA LEU A 233 10.07 -1.69 -8.00
C LEU A 233 9.23 -2.97 -7.94
N CYS A 234 8.79 -3.48 -9.10
CA CYS A 234 8.04 -4.75 -9.21
C CYS A 234 9.01 -5.95 -9.25
N THR A 235 9.81 -6.08 -8.18
CA THR A 235 10.80 -7.15 -8.02
C THR A 235 10.15 -8.50 -7.73
N GLU A 236 10.89 -9.60 -7.87
CA GLU A 236 10.33 -10.93 -7.55
C GLU A 236 9.85 -11.07 -6.10
N PRO A 237 10.55 -10.56 -5.07
CA PRO A 237 10.02 -10.57 -3.71
C PRO A 237 8.64 -9.89 -3.60
N VAL A 238 8.43 -8.78 -4.31
CA VAL A 238 7.15 -8.06 -4.36
C VAL A 238 6.08 -8.90 -5.06
N LYS A 239 6.40 -9.52 -6.18
CA LYS A 239 5.48 -10.41 -6.91
C LYS A 239 5.12 -11.65 -6.09
N SER A 240 6.10 -12.30 -5.48
CA SER A 240 5.89 -13.45 -4.59
C SER A 240 4.93 -13.09 -3.46
N GLN A 241 5.16 -11.95 -2.81
CA GLN A 241 4.28 -11.49 -1.74
C GLN A 241 2.86 -11.19 -2.24
N ALA A 242 2.71 -10.56 -3.41
CA ALA A 242 1.41 -10.30 -3.99
C ALA A 242 0.66 -11.58 -4.40
N ARG A 243 1.39 -12.57 -4.92
CA ARG A 243 0.89 -13.91 -5.25
C ARG A 243 0.40 -14.63 -3.99
N ASP A 244 1.19 -14.60 -2.92
CA ASP A 244 0.83 -15.20 -1.65
C ASP A 244 -0.41 -14.53 -1.05
N GLY A 245 -0.42 -13.19 -1.05
CA GLY A 245 -1.56 -12.39 -0.62
C GLY A 245 -2.84 -12.71 -1.43
N PHE A 246 -2.76 -12.83 -2.76
CA PHE A 246 -3.91 -13.26 -3.55
C PHE A 246 -4.41 -14.63 -3.12
N GLY A 247 -3.51 -15.59 -2.89
CA GLY A 247 -3.86 -16.91 -2.37
C GLY A 247 -4.57 -16.84 -1.01
N GLU A 248 -4.08 -16.03 -0.07
CA GLU A 248 -4.73 -15.84 1.24
C GLU A 248 -6.09 -15.14 1.13
N ALA A 249 -6.22 -14.14 0.25
CA ALA A 249 -7.48 -13.47 -0.02
C ALA A 249 -8.53 -14.44 -0.60
N VAL A 250 -8.11 -15.31 -1.53
CA VAL A 250 -8.94 -16.40 -2.07
C VAL A 250 -9.29 -17.38 -0.95
N GLY A 251 -8.34 -17.79 -0.11
CA GLY A 251 -8.60 -18.66 1.05
C GLY A 251 -9.69 -18.12 1.97
N ARG A 252 -9.66 -16.82 2.28
CA ARG A 252 -10.67 -16.16 3.14
C ARG A 252 -12.08 -16.15 2.53
N VAL A 253 -12.21 -16.21 1.20
CA VAL A 253 -13.52 -16.39 0.55
C VAL A 253 -14.14 -17.72 0.99
N PHE A 254 -13.34 -18.78 1.06
CA PHE A 254 -13.78 -20.09 1.53
C PHE A 254 -14.01 -20.11 3.04
N ASP A 255 -13.14 -19.49 3.85
CA ASP A 255 -13.33 -19.41 5.31
C ASP A 255 -14.66 -18.72 5.68
N THR A 256 -15.02 -17.68 4.92
CA THR A 256 -16.31 -16.99 5.08
C THR A 256 -17.46 -17.89 4.68
N ALA A 257 -17.32 -18.70 3.63
CA ALA A 257 -18.34 -19.66 3.24
C ALA A 257 -18.49 -20.78 4.30
N GLU A 258 -17.39 -21.32 4.81
CA GLU A 258 -17.33 -22.40 5.80
C GLU A 258 -17.93 -22.00 7.15
N SER A 259 -17.72 -20.76 7.58
CA SER A 259 -18.22 -20.23 8.85
C SER A 259 -19.74 -20.06 8.89
N SER A 260 -20.44 -20.23 7.76
CA SER A 260 -21.90 -20.29 7.71
C SER A 260 -22.44 -21.43 8.59
N SER A 261 -23.31 -21.08 9.54
CA SER A 261 -23.90 -21.99 10.52
C SER A 261 -24.80 -23.06 9.91
N PHE A 262 -25.25 -22.86 8.66
CA PHE A 262 -26.22 -23.71 7.99
C PHE A 262 -25.61 -24.88 7.19
N LEU A 263 -24.27 -24.98 7.13
CA LEU A 263 -23.61 -26.01 6.31
C LEU A 263 -23.38 -27.32 7.09
N PRO A 264 -23.78 -28.48 6.54
CA PRO A 264 -23.47 -29.80 7.11
C PRO A 264 -21.96 -30.04 7.21
N ALA A 265 -21.53 -30.79 8.24
CA ALA A 265 -20.11 -31.12 8.45
C ALA A 265 -19.42 -31.77 7.24
N PRO A 266 -20.04 -32.72 6.51
CA PRO A 266 -19.41 -33.29 5.30
C PRO A 266 -19.11 -32.24 4.24
N LEU A 267 -20.00 -31.26 4.05
CA LEU A 267 -19.82 -30.19 3.07
C LEU A 267 -18.70 -29.23 3.50
N LYS A 268 -18.53 -28.96 4.79
CA LYS A 268 -17.39 -28.17 5.30
C LYS A 268 -16.05 -28.83 4.99
N THR A 269 -15.95 -30.15 5.11
CA THR A 269 -14.74 -30.89 4.73
C THR A 269 -14.44 -30.75 3.24
N VAL A 270 -15.46 -30.87 2.38
CA VAL A 270 -15.30 -30.66 0.93
C VAL A 270 -14.84 -29.23 0.63
N ILE A 271 -15.44 -28.22 1.27
CA ILE A 271 -15.05 -26.81 1.12
C ILE A 271 -13.57 -26.59 1.45
N ARG A 272 -13.05 -27.22 2.51
CA ARG A 272 -11.62 -27.13 2.88
C ARG A 272 -10.70 -27.75 1.83
N THR A 273 -11.01 -28.96 1.37
CA THR A 273 -10.20 -29.60 0.31
C THR A 273 -10.22 -28.79 -0.98
N VAL A 274 -11.38 -28.25 -1.35
CA VAL A 274 -11.52 -27.40 -2.53
C VAL A 274 -10.78 -26.07 -2.34
N ARG A 275 -10.84 -25.46 -1.15
CA ARG A 275 -10.07 -24.26 -0.81
C ARG A 275 -8.59 -24.46 -1.11
N ASP A 276 -7.97 -25.51 -0.58
CA ASP A 276 -6.53 -25.73 -0.74
C ASP A 276 -6.14 -25.91 -2.22
N ALA A 277 -6.96 -26.63 -2.98
CA ALA A 277 -6.77 -26.79 -4.42
C ALA A 277 -6.92 -25.46 -5.17
N VAL A 278 -7.95 -24.66 -4.87
CA VAL A 278 -8.18 -23.37 -5.53
C VAL A 278 -7.11 -22.35 -5.16
N VAL A 279 -6.66 -22.30 -3.89
CA VAL A 279 -5.56 -21.42 -3.46
C VAL A 279 -4.26 -21.78 -4.18
N SER A 280 -3.95 -23.07 -4.30
CA SER A 280 -2.79 -23.54 -5.05
C SER A 280 -2.83 -23.13 -6.52
N VAL A 281 -3.98 -23.34 -7.19
CA VAL A 281 -4.17 -22.90 -8.58
C VAL A 281 -4.09 -21.38 -8.69
N ALA A 282 -4.73 -20.62 -7.78
CA ALA A 282 -4.72 -19.16 -7.76
C ALA A 282 -3.31 -18.58 -7.71
N ARG A 283 -2.43 -19.18 -6.91
CA ARG A 283 -1.00 -18.80 -6.87
C ARG A 283 -0.30 -19.13 -8.19
N ALA A 284 -0.56 -20.31 -8.76
CA ALA A 284 0.07 -20.76 -10.00
C ALA A 284 -0.33 -19.91 -11.22
N VAL A 285 -1.59 -19.46 -11.29
CA VAL A 285 -2.11 -18.66 -12.42
C VAL A 285 -1.99 -17.15 -12.21
N TRP A 286 -1.46 -16.72 -11.06
CA TRP A 286 -1.46 -15.32 -10.63
C TRP A 286 -0.87 -14.36 -11.66
N ASP A 287 0.31 -14.69 -12.21
CA ASP A 287 0.98 -13.84 -13.21
C ASP A 287 0.09 -13.65 -14.45
N TRP A 288 -0.64 -14.69 -14.90
CA TRP A 288 -1.56 -14.55 -16.03
C TRP A 288 -2.80 -13.71 -15.71
N ILE A 289 -3.24 -13.66 -14.45
CA ILE A 289 -4.38 -12.83 -14.04
C ILE A 289 -3.97 -11.34 -14.01
N PHE A 290 -2.79 -11.04 -13.48
CA PHE A 290 -2.38 -9.68 -13.13
C PHE A 290 -1.41 -9.01 -14.13
N PHE A 291 -0.64 -9.78 -14.90
CA PHE A 291 0.30 -9.27 -15.93
C PHE A 291 -0.10 -9.77 -17.33
#